data_AF-A0A7X6MZV9-F1
#
_entry.id   AF-A0A7X6MZV9-F1
#
_cell.length_a   1.000
_cell.length_b   1.000
_cell.length_c   1.000
_cell.angle_alpha   90.00
_cell.angle_beta   90.00
_cell.angle_gamma   90.00
#
_symmetry.space_group_name_H-M   'P 1'
#
loop_
_entity.id
_entity.type
_entity.pdbx_description
1 polymer ?
#
loop_
_entity_poly.entity_id
_entity_poly.type
_entity_poly.pdbx_seq_one_letter_code
_entity_poly.pdbx_strand_id
1 'polypeptide(L)'
;MTYRQRIVELCQDQTDLSQEDISCILSKADELMAADTEEPEDIFIDVKSLYSEHAVVVFHKKPSTCASLYERTVVGDKAYLEKEPGVLRTLETGVPTIGLSAISQEGMLVQQTVFPIFRENKVIACLILERQADKMKPLHFSIKKDSYGSYELDDLFYESYAQQFSFLKYMEDGALVFNQNGQVIYANDSARELYRKQLAYMDSIDGMTHDNLVLDHISFQDILISSHQLKEQYSNLVEREYGRYWFSVKQYVIPEMQCLVMICRDITAFKRQQQQLVMTEVALREMNHRVKNHLQTVVSLLRLQANQSQSPEVQKNLMDSINRVLSIAMMHERLSIQDTDWVLVAPLIQGVVQNIQNCFASEEMKVIVDSKIDASIELNSDRALALALIINELLQNSYEHAFRRKVVKNPRIRLQIRKTNDIIRVLVEDNGSGLDSSALHNHHLGLMIVDRFVKSRLSGKWRMTSDERGTATMITFQ
;
A
#
# COMPACT_ATOMS: atom_id res chain seq x y z
N MET A 1 18.69 -7.36 40.97
CA MET A 1 19.16 -6.99 39.62
C MET A 1 19.61 -5.54 39.68
N THR A 2 20.79 -5.20 39.15
CA THR A 2 21.25 -3.80 39.14
C THR A 2 20.50 -3.01 38.06
N TYR A 3 20.45 -1.68 38.16
CA TYR A 3 19.81 -0.85 37.11
C TYR A 3 20.46 -1.09 35.74
N ARG A 4 21.79 -1.28 35.70
CA ARG A 4 22.52 -1.61 34.46
C ARG A 4 22.02 -2.90 33.83
N GLN A 5 21.86 -3.97 34.62
CA GLN A 5 21.34 -5.24 34.13
C GLN A 5 19.93 -5.09 33.57
N ARG A 6 19.09 -4.28 34.22
CA ARG A 6 17.71 -4.04 33.80
C ARG A 6 17.62 -3.24 32.50
N ILE A 7 18.47 -2.22 32.31
CA ILE A 7 18.58 -1.48 31.04
C ILE A 7 18.94 -2.45 29.90
N VAL A 8 19.97 -3.28 30.10
CA VAL A 8 20.42 -4.23 29.07
C VAL A 8 19.31 -5.21 28.69
N GLU A 9 18.65 -5.81 29.69
CA GLU A 9 17.54 -6.74 29.48
C GLU A 9 16.40 -6.08 28.70
N LEU A 10 15.90 -4.92 29.16
CA LEU A 10 14.78 -4.24 28.50
C LEU A 10 15.13 -3.77 27.09
N CYS A 11 16.33 -3.24 26.86
CA CYS A 11 16.75 -2.85 25.51
C CYS A 11 16.83 -4.06 24.57
N GLN A 12 17.41 -5.19 25.02
CA GLN A 12 17.49 -6.41 24.20
C GLN A 12 16.12 -7.01 23.92
N ASP A 13 15.21 -6.93 24.89
CA ASP A 13 13.87 -7.50 24.77
C ASP A 13 12.92 -6.62 23.95
N GLN A 14 13.09 -5.30 23.97
CA GLN A 14 12.12 -4.34 23.42
C GLN A 14 12.58 -3.63 22.15
N THR A 15 13.86 -3.67 21.78
CA THR A 15 14.42 -2.81 20.72
C THR A 15 15.33 -3.58 19.76
N ASP A 16 15.73 -2.94 18.66
CA ASP A 16 16.75 -3.40 17.73
C ASP A 16 18.14 -2.77 17.98
N LEU A 17 18.33 -2.14 19.15
CA LEU A 17 19.55 -1.40 19.48
C LEU A 17 20.78 -2.30 19.52
N SER A 18 21.91 -1.82 18.98
CA SER A 18 23.17 -2.57 19.03
C SER A 18 23.78 -2.54 20.43
N GLN A 19 24.75 -3.41 20.70
CA GLN A 19 25.46 -3.41 21.99
C GLN A 19 26.13 -2.07 22.31
N GLU A 20 26.58 -1.35 21.28
CA GLU A 20 27.15 -0.01 21.41
C GLU A 20 26.07 1.04 21.75
N ASP A 21 24.82 0.86 21.30
CA ASP A 21 23.69 1.77 21.58
C ASP A 21 23.32 1.63 23.05
N ILE A 22 23.18 0.39 23.49
CA ILE A 22 22.90 0.04 24.88
C ILE A 22 24.04 0.55 25.78
N SER A 23 25.29 0.45 25.34
CA SER A 23 26.44 1.00 26.07
C SER A 23 26.38 2.52 26.21
N CYS A 24 25.93 3.23 25.17
CA CYS A 24 25.70 4.68 25.24
C CYS A 24 24.62 5.05 26.27
N ILE A 25 23.49 4.33 26.25
CA ILE A 25 22.40 4.51 27.24
C ILE A 25 22.91 4.25 28.66
N LEU A 26 23.71 3.18 28.86
CA LEU A 26 24.32 2.87 30.15
C LEU A 26 25.26 3.98 30.63
N SER A 27 26.10 4.52 29.74
CA SER A 27 26.98 5.66 30.07
C SER A 27 26.15 6.86 30.51
N LYS A 28 25.02 7.12 29.85
CA LYS A 28 24.12 8.22 30.21
C LYS A 28 23.46 8.01 31.58
N ALA A 29 23.00 6.79 31.86
CA ALA A 29 22.48 6.43 33.16
C ALA A 29 23.54 6.55 34.28
N ASP A 30 24.79 6.17 34.00
CA ASP A 30 25.90 6.31 34.95
C ASP A 30 26.22 7.78 35.26
N GLU A 31 26.26 8.64 34.23
CA GLU A 31 26.39 10.10 34.39
C GLU A 31 25.30 10.67 35.30
N LEU A 32 24.05 10.28 35.06
CA LEU A 32 22.91 10.72 35.86
C LEU A 32 23.00 10.22 37.31
N MET A 33 23.44 8.98 37.54
CA MET A 33 23.61 8.45 38.89
C MET A 33 24.76 9.11 39.65
N ALA A 34 25.84 9.47 38.95
CA ALA A 34 27.00 10.14 39.54
C ALA A 34 26.75 11.64 39.80
N ALA A 35 25.85 12.26 39.04
CA ALA A 35 25.46 13.64 39.25
C ALA A 35 24.71 13.77 40.58
N ASP A 36 25.29 14.56 41.50
CA ASP A 36 24.63 15.00 42.73
C ASP A 36 23.66 16.13 42.37
N THR A 37 22.57 15.75 41.70
CA THR A 37 21.57 16.69 41.20
C THR A 37 20.75 17.19 42.38
N GLU A 38 20.96 18.45 42.78
CA GLU A 38 20.02 19.15 43.68
C GLU A 38 18.64 19.38 43.03
N GLU A 39 18.48 19.02 41.76
CA GLU A 39 17.28 19.23 40.97
C GLU A 39 16.07 18.42 41.51
N PRO A 40 14.90 19.06 41.67
CA PRO A 40 13.71 18.46 42.27
C PRO A 40 12.91 17.57 41.29
N GLU A 41 13.56 17.05 40.25
CA GLU A 41 12.89 16.41 39.11
C GLU A 41 13.09 14.89 39.14
N ASP A 42 12.05 14.15 38.74
CA ASP A 42 12.17 12.72 38.44
C ASP A 42 12.77 12.57 37.03
N ILE A 43 13.81 11.73 36.91
CA ILE A 43 14.57 11.57 35.68
C ILE A 43 14.36 10.17 35.11
N PHE A 44 14.02 10.08 33.83
CA PHE A 44 13.81 8.81 33.13
C PHE A 44 14.66 8.70 31.87
N ILE A 45 14.94 7.47 31.47
CA ILE A 45 15.37 7.18 30.11
C ILE A 45 14.39 6.18 29.50
N ASP A 46 13.87 6.54 28.34
CA ASP A 46 12.88 5.77 27.60
C ASP A 46 13.41 5.39 26.22
N VAL A 47 13.07 4.18 25.77
CA VAL A 47 13.43 3.65 24.45
C VAL A 47 12.19 3.33 23.64
N LYS A 48 12.23 3.53 22.32
CA LYS A 48 11.11 3.16 21.43
C LYS A 48 11.01 1.65 21.30
N SER A 49 9.83 1.07 21.54
CA SER A 49 9.60 -0.36 21.33
C SER A 49 9.62 -0.69 19.84
N LEU A 50 10.26 -1.81 19.48
CA LEU A 50 10.24 -2.38 18.13
C LEU A 50 8.88 -3.01 17.79
N TYR A 51 8.14 -3.47 18.80
CA TYR A 51 6.95 -4.30 18.62
C TYR A 51 5.65 -3.49 18.66
N SER A 52 5.71 -2.20 18.98
CA SER A 52 4.51 -1.40 19.25
C SER A 52 4.79 0.10 19.33
N GLU A 53 3.72 0.89 19.21
CA GLU A 53 3.74 2.36 19.16
C GLU A 53 3.97 3.07 20.52
N HIS A 54 4.58 2.41 21.50
CA HIS A 54 4.88 3.00 22.81
C HIS A 54 6.37 2.99 23.10
N ALA A 55 6.80 3.89 23.97
CA ALA A 55 8.12 3.84 24.56
C ALA A 55 8.10 3.03 25.86
N VAL A 56 9.26 2.49 26.24
CA VAL A 56 9.43 1.69 27.45
C VAL A 56 10.46 2.38 28.34
N VAL A 57 10.11 2.57 29.60
CA VAL A 57 11.01 3.15 30.61
C VAL A 57 12.10 2.15 30.94
N VAL A 58 13.36 2.47 30.65
CA VAL A 58 14.51 1.59 30.94
C VAL A 58 15.31 2.04 32.15
N PHE A 59 15.17 3.30 32.56
CA PHE A 59 15.86 3.87 33.71
C PHE A 59 14.96 4.88 34.44
N HIS A 60 15.09 4.92 35.76
CA HIS A 60 14.43 5.90 36.62
C HIS A 60 15.37 6.29 37.77
N LYS A 61 15.66 7.58 37.89
CA LYS A 61 16.32 8.19 39.05
C LYS A 61 15.33 9.11 39.74
N LYS A 62 15.05 8.82 41.01
CA LYS A 62 14.24 9.66 41.88
C LYS A 62 15.05 10.87 42.37
N PRO A 63 14.41 12.03 42.62
CA PRO A 63 15.09 13.19 43.19
C PRO A 63 15.68 12.88 44.57
N SER A 64 16.84 13.47 44.87
CA SER A 64 17.53 13.34 46.16
C SER A 64 17.14 14.43 47.15
N THR A 65 16.64 15.56 46.67
CA THR A 65 16.35 16.77 47.47
C THR A 65 14.88 16.93 47.85
N CYS A 66 13.95 16.27 47.15
CA CYS A 66 12.52 16.31 47.43
C CYS A 66 11.87 14.93 47.31
N ALA A 67 10.58 14.84 47.69
CA ALA A 67 9.80 13.64 47.47
C ALA A 67 9.60 13.42 45.95
N SER A 68 9.85 12.20 45.49
CA SER A 68 9.53 11.76 44.13
C SER A 68 8.04 11.85 43.86
N LEU A 69 7.69 12.10 42.61
CA LEU A 69 6.31 12.04 42.10
C LEU A 69 5.77 10.60 42.06
N TYR A 70 6.64 9.60 42.20
CA TYR A 70 6.32 8.19 42.05
C TYR A 70 6.53 7.41 43.34
N GLU A 71 5.54 6.62 43.73
CA GLU A 71 5.65 5.75 44.91
C GLU A 71 6.51 4.51 44.60
N ARG A 72 6.29 3.87 43.45
CA ARG A 72 7.07 2.69 43.01
C ARG A 72 8.13 3.05 41.97
N THR A 73 8.84 2.04 41.48
CA THR A 73 9.62 2.17 40.25
C THR A 73 8.72 1.85 39.05
N VAL A 74 8.88 2.63 37.99
CA VAL A 74 8.14 2.49 36.73
C VAL A 74 9.01 1.88 35.62
N VAL A 75 10.21 1.38 35.95
CA VAL A 75 11.10 0.72 34.96
C VAL A 75 10.44 -0.53 34.39
N GLY A 76 10.27 -0.55 33.07
CA GLY A 76 9.53 -1.55 32.30
C GLY A 76 8.08 -1.18 32.00
N ASP A 77 7.58 -0.07 32.56
CA ASP A 77 6.27 0.47 32.19
C ASP A 77 6.30 1.13 30.81
N LYS A 78 5.10 1.36 30.28
CA LYS A 78 4.87 1.79 28.91
C LYS A 78 4.40 3.25 28.87
N ALA A 79 5.12 4.07 28.12
CA ALA A 79 4.78 5.45 27.81
C ALA A 79 4.04 5.51 26.47
N TYR A 80 2.73 5.75 26.53
CA TYR A 80 1.84 5.80 25.37
C TYR A 80 1.66 7.24 24.88
N LEU A 81 1.48 7.42 23.57
CA LEU A 81 1.22 8.73 22.95
C LEU A 81 0.07 9.49 23.63
N GLU A 82 -0.99 8.80 24.04
CA GLU A 82 -2.19 9.40 24.64
C GLU A 82 -1.94 9.99 26.03
N LYS A 83 -0.83 9.64 26.67
CA LYS A 83 -0.48 10.06 28.03
C LYS A 83 0.76 10.95 28.05
N GLU A 84 1.77 10.58 27.28
CA GLU A 84 3.10 11.19 27.30
C GLU A 84 3.52 11.57 25.87
N PRO A 85 2.84 12.53 25.23
CA PRO A 85 3.06 12.81 23.81
C PRO A 85 4.47 13.31 23.50
N GLY A 86 5.12 14.02 24.42
CA GLY A 86 6.49 14.52 24.26
C GLY A 86 7.54 13.42 24.10
N VAL A 87 7.32 12.24 24.70
CA VAL A 87 8.26 11.11 24.66
C VAL A 87 8.35 10.54 23.26
N LEU A 88 7.21 10.09 22.72
CA LEU A 88 7.17 9.52 21.36
C LEU A 88 7.60 10.56 20.32
N ARG A 89 7.18 11.82 20.51
CA ARG A 89 7.55 12.92 19.62
C ARG A 89 9.05 13.10 19.50
N THR A 90 9.74 13.19 20.64
CA THR A 90 11.18 13.42 20.65
C THR A 90 11.95 12.20 20.16
N LEU A 91 11.46 10.99 20.44
CA LEU A 91 12.03 9.75 19.89
C LEU A 91 11.92 9.70 18.35
N GLU A 92 10.80 10.16 17.78
CA GLU A 92 10.57 10.11 16.33
C GLU A 92 11.21 11.28 15.58
N THR A 93 11.19 12.47 16.17
CA THR A 93 11.66 13.68 15.50
C THR A 93 13.12 14.01 15.76
N GLY A 94 13.69 13.52 16.86
CA GLY A 94 15.00 13.97 17.33
C GLY A 94 15.03 15.44 17.75
N VAL A 95 13.87 16.08 17.88
CA VAL A 95 13.75 17.46 18.35
C VAL A 95 13.30 17.46 19.81
N PRO A 96 13.92 18.24 20.70
CA PRO A 96 13.52 18.32 22.10
C PRO A 96 12.06 18.75 22.26
N THR A 97 11.44 18.34 23.37
CA THR A 97 10.13 18.83 23.81
C THR A 97 10.30 19.52 25.15
N ILE A 98 9.81 20.75 25.29
CA ILE A 98 10.05 21.56 26.49
C ILE A 98 8.73 21.90 27.19
N GLY A 99 8.61 21.49 28.45
CA GLY A 99 7.53 21.90 29.36
C GLY A 99 6.12 21.47 28.94
N LEU A 100 5.99 20.39 28.17
CA LEU A 100 4.70 19.89 27.70
C LEU A 100 4.00 19.12 28.83
N SER A 101 2.70 19.35 29.02
CA SER A 101 1.91 18.61 30.01
C SER A 101 1.71 17.15 29.59
N ALA A 102 1.73 16.25 30.58
CA ALA A 102 1.53 14.81 30.39
C ALA A 102 0.84 14.18 31.60
N ILE A 103 0.36 12.95 31.42
CA ILE A 103 -0.16 12.11 32.49
C ILE A 103 0.88 11.02 32.77
N SER A 104 1.44 11.02 33.98
CA SER A 104 2.42 10.02 34.41
C SER A 104 1.86 8.59 34.40
N GLN A 105 2.73 7.59 34.57
CA GLN A 105 2.31 6.19 34.64
C GLN A 105 1.46 5.86 35.89
N GLU A 106 1.50 6.72 36.91
CA GLU A 106 0.64 6.67 38.10
C GLU A 106 -0.62 7.58 37.98
N GLY A 107 -0.82 8.25 36.84
CA GLY A 107 -2.02 9.04 36.55
C GLY A 107 -1.97 10.50 37.01
N MET A 108 -0.79 11.01 37.36
CA MET A 108 -0.60 12.38 37.82
C MET A 108 -0.34 13.34 36.66
N LEU A 109 -0.87 14.56 36.74
CA LEU A 109 -0.56 15.62 35.78
C LEU A 109 0.84 16.17 36.07
N VAL A 110 1.74 16.07 35.10
CA VAL A 110 3.14 16.49 35.18
C VAL A 110 3.49 17.41 34.02
N GLN A 111 4.56 18.19 34.18
CA GLN A 111 5.24 18.83 33.06
C GLN A 111 6.52 18.07 32.75
N GLN A 112 6.69 17.70 31.49
CA GLN A 112 7.87 16.98 31.01
C GLN A 112 8.72 17.85 30.09
N THR A 113 10.04 17.74 30.27
CA THR A 113 11.03 18.18 29.28
C THR A 113 11.77 16.95 28.78
N VAL A 114 11.73 16.73 27.48
CA VAL A 114 12.24 15.52 26.83
C VAL A 114 13.38 15.88 25.88
N PHE A 115 14.54 15.27 26.07
CA PHE A 115 15.71 15.43 25.22
C PHE A 115 16.03 14.13 24.48
N PRO A 116 16.34 14.18 23.18
CA PRO A 116 16.78 13.01 22.44
C PRO A 116 18.19 12.59 22.90
N ILE A 117 18.43 11.29 23.00
CA ILE A 117 19.76 10.71 23.15
C ILE A 117 20.17 10.17 21.79
N PHE A 118 21.24 10.74 21.23
CA PHE A 118 21.77 10.37 19.94
C PHE A 118 22.97 9.45 20.07
N ARG A 119 23.08 8.51 19.13
CA ARG A 119 24.36 7.93 18.74
C ARG A 119 24.51 8.08 17.24
N GLU A 120 25.63 8.66 16.81
CA GLU A 120 25.85 9.06 15.42
C GLU A 120 24.71 9.98 14.96
N ASN A 121 23.87 9.54 14.03
CA ASN A 121 22.69 10.27 13.53
C ASN A 121 21.35 9.58 13.88
N LYS A 122 21.33 8.58 14.76
CA LYS A 122 20.12 7.85 15.18
C LYS A 122 19.72 8.29 16.58
N VAL A 123 18.44 8.61 16.79
CA VAL A 123 17.85 8.73 18.12
C VAL A 123 17.70 7.32 18.68
N ILE A 124 18.36 7.04 19.80
CA ILE A 124 18.41 5.69 20.40
C ILE A 124 17.59 5.59 21.68
N ALA A 125 17.37 6.71 22.35
CA ALA A 125 16.56 6.85 23.56
C ALA A 125 16.17 8.31 23.73
N CYS A 126 15.39 8.62 24.77
CA CYS A 126 15.18 9.99 25.22
C CYS A 126 15.38 10.09 26.74
N LEU A 127 15.87 11.24 27.18
CA LEU A 127 15.99 11.65 28.57
C LEU A 127 14.76 12.49 28.91
N ILE A 128 14.03 12.11 29.96
CA ILE A 128 12.81 12.81 30.39
C ILE A 128 13.07 13.38 31.78
N LEU A 129 12.75 14.66 31.93
CA LEU A 129 12.73 15.38 33.19
C LEU A 129 11.29 15.72 33.53
N GLU A 130 10.80 15.20 34.65
CA GLU A 130 9.43 15.45 35.10
C GLU A 130 9.40 16.22 36.41
N ARG A 131 8.48 17.19 36.46
CA ARG A 131 8.15 17.92 37.67
C ARG A 131 6.64 18.00 37.83
N GLN A 132 6.20 18.23 39.07
CA GLN A 132 4.79 18.48 39.33
C GLN A 132 4.33 19.68 38.50
N ALA A 133 3.21 19.54 37.81
CA ALA A 133 2.62 20.68 37.12
C ALA A 133 2.22 21.72 38.17
N ASP A 134 2.86 22.89 38.16
CA ASP A 134 2.36 24.05 38.90
C ASP A 134 0.93 24.32 38.45
N LYS A 135 0.01 24.56 39.39
CA LYS A 135 -1.39 24.91 39.10
C LYS A 135 -1.42 25.99 38.01
N MET A 136 -1.75 25.58 36.78
CA MET A 136 -2.00 26.43 35.60
C MET A 136 -1.45 27.86 35.74
N LYS A 137 -0.19 28.07 35.39
CA LYS A 137 0.05 29.21 34.52
C LYS A 137 -0.07 28.65 33.12
N PRO A 138 -1.21 28.84 32.43
CA PRO A 138 -1.19 28.69 30.99
C PRO A 138 0.03 29.47 30.50
N LEU A 139 0.80 28.94 29.57
CA LEU A 139 1.56 29.81 28.69
C LEU A 139 0.53 30.58 27.85
N HIS A 140 -0.13 31.54 28.47
CA HIS A 140 -0.93 32.56 27.84
C HIS A 140 -1.04 33.72 28.80
N PHE A 141 -0.64 34.88 28.31
CA PHE A 141 -1.12 36.17 28.75
C PHE A 141 -0.89 36.49 30.22
N SER A 142 0.18 37.25 30.45
CA SER A 142 0.16 38.16 31.59
C SER A 142 -0.91 39.22 31.32
N ILE A 143 -2.15 39.04 31.79
CA ILE A 143 -2.99 40.21 32.07
C ILE A 143 -2.43 40.78 33.38
N LYS A 144 -1.39 41.61 33.28
CA LYS A 144 -1.07 42.53 34.37
C LYS A 144 -2.11 43.61 34.34
N LYS A 145 -3.02 43.55 35.31
CA LYS A 145 -3.90 44.66 35.62
C LYS A 145 -3.14 45.56 36.57
N ASP A 146 -2.56 46.62 36.04
CA ASP A 146 -1.96 47.67 36.86
C ASP A 146 -3.05 48.30 37.74
N SER A 147 -2.67 48.96 38.83
CA SER A 147 -3.57 49.57 39.82
C SER A 147 -4.58 50.60 39.25
N TYR A 148 -4.54 50.85 37.94
CA TYR A 148 -5.43 51.76 37.18
C TYR A 148 -6.28 51.08 36.09
N GLY A 149 -6.20 49.75 35.90
CA GLY A 149 -7.18 49.00 35.10
C GLY A 149 -7.04 49.04 33.56
N SER A 150 -5.85 49.26 33.01
CA SER A 150 -5.57 49.12 31.57
C SER A 150 -5.05 47.71 31.19
N TYR A 151 -5.37 47.24 29.98
CA TYR A 151 -4.88 45.99 29.39
C TYR A 151 -3.59 46.25 28.56
N GLU A 152 -2.59 45.36 28.62
CA GLU A 152 -1.32 45.44 27.89
C GLU A 152 -1.41 44.95 26.42
N LEU A 153 -0.44 45.39 25.59
CA LEU A 153 -0.36 45.40 24.12
C LEU A 153 -0.46 44.06 23.32
N ASP A 154 -0.57 42.89 23.93
CA ASP A 154 -0.49 41.60 23.21
C ASP A 154 -1.73 41.28 22.34
N ASP A 155 -2.93 41.69 22.76
CA ASP A 155 -4.17 41.43 22.01
C ASP A 155 -4.20 42.12 20.63
N LEU A 156 -3.55 43.29 20.52
CA LEU A 156 -3.50 44.06 19.27
C LEU A 156 -2.73 43.33 18.17
N PHE A 157 -1.65 42.63 18.53
CA PHE A 157 -0.87 41.86 17.56
C PHE A 157 -1.62 40.60 17.11
N TYR A 158 -2.31 39.91 18.02
CA TYR A 158 -3.10 38.72 17.67
C TYR A 158 -4.27 39.08 16.74
N GLU A 159 -4.98 40.18 16.98
CA GLU A 159 -6.04 40.66 16.06
C GLU A 159 -5.48 41.04 14.68
N SER A 160 -4.29 41.67 14.63
CA SER A 160 -3.63 42.02 13.37
C SER A 160 -3.27 40.78 12.54
N TYR A 161 -2.67 39.76 13.16
CA TYR A 161 -2.32 38.52 12.46
C TYR A 161 -3.56 37.68 12.10
N ALA A 162 -4.57 37.65 12.96
CA ALA A 162 -5.82 36.95 12.68
C ALA A 162 -6.53 37.50 11.43
N GLN A 163 -6.45 38.80 11.17
CA GLN A 163 -6.96 39.39 9.92
C GLN A 163 -6.12 38.95 8.71
N GLN A 164 -4.78 39.02 8.81
CA GLN A 164 -3.86 38.67 7.72
C GLN A 164 -3.94 37.19 7.31
N PHE A 165 -4.11 36.29 8.28
CA PHE A 165 -4.19 34.83 8.06
C PHE A 165 -5.61 34.29 8.07
N SER A 166 -6.63 35.17 8.03
CA SER A 166 -8.05 34.78 8.08
C SER A 166 -8.45 33.76 7.00
N PHE A 167 -7.76 33.74 5.85
CA PHE A 167 -7.98 32.77 4.78
C PHE A 167 -7.64 31.32 5.17
N LEU A 168 -6.73 31.11 6.13
CA LEU A 168 -6.36 29.78 6.64
C LEU A 168 -7.45 29.16 7.52
N LYS A 169 -8.39 29.96 8.01
CA LYS A 169 -9.48 29.51 8.88
C LYS A 169 -10.37 28.44 8.23
N TYR A 170 -10.55 28.52 6.91
CA TYR A 170 -11.43 27.63 6.16
C TYR A 170 -10.70 26.43 5.54
N MET A 171 -9.39 26.28 5.79
CA MET A 171 -8.64 25.11 5.33
C MET A 171 -8.96 23.90 6.20
N GLU A 172 -9.19 22.76 5.55
CA GLU A 172 -9.35 21.46 6.24
C GLU A 172 -8.01 20.99 6.83
N ASP A 173 -6.89 21.33 6.20
CA ASP A 173 -5.57 20.99 6.70
C ASP A 173 -5.23 21.90 7.90
N GLY A 174 -4.47 21.36 8.87
CA GLY A 174 -4.00 22.13 10.01
C GLY A 174 -2.98 23.17 9.55
N ALA A 175 -3.18 24.44 9.90
CA ALA A 175 -2.28 25.53 9.56
C ALA A 175 -1.80 26.25 10.81
N LEU A 176 -0.48 26.46 10.90
CA LEU A 176 0.23 27.13 11.98
C LEU A 176 1.10 28.24 11.39
N VAL A 177 1.16 29.38 12.05
CA VAL A 177 2.08 30.48 11.70
C VAL A 177 2.95 30.80 12.90
N PHE A 178 4.26 30.88 12.67
CA PHE A 178 5.27 31.16 13.66
C PHE A 178 5.94 32.50 13.41
N ASN A 179 6.20 33.26 14.46
CA ASN A 179 6.99 34.50 14.39
C ASN A 179 8.50 34.22 14.22
N GLN A 180 9.30 35.28 14.17
CA GLN A 180 10.78 35.21 14.11
C GLN A 180 11.45 34.48 15.29
N ASN A 181 10.74 34.33 16.42
CA ASN A 181 11.21 33.57 17.59
C ASN A 181 10.73 32.11 17.56
N GLY A 182 10.04 31.70 16.49
CA GLY A 182 9.49 30.36 16.34
C GLY A 182 8.24 30.12 17.19
N GLN A 183 7.55 31.13 17.70
CA GLN A 183 6.34 30.95 18.50
C GLN A 183 5.08 31.06 17.66
N VAL A 184 4.08 30.21 17.93
CA VAL A 184 2.79 30.24 17.24
C VAL A 184 2.07 31.56 17.50
N ILE A 185 1.88 32.33 16.43
CA ILE A 185 1.08 33.56 16.43
C ILE A 185 -0.31 33.35 15.81
N TYR A 186 -0.52 32.25 15.08
CA TYR A 186 -1.82 31.87 14.55
C TYR A 186 -1.89 30.35 14.37
N ALA A 187 -3.04 29.77 14.73
CA ALA A 187 -3.41 28.41 14.38
C ALA A 187 -4.88 28.37 13.92
N ASN A 188 -5.20 27.58 12.91
CA ASN A 188 -6.59 27.31 12.56
C ASN A 188 -7.20 26.20 13.44
N ASP A 189 -8.52 26.02 13.35
CA ASP A 189 -9.24 25.02 14.16
C ASP A 189 -8.79 23.60 13.84
N SER A 190 -8.49 23.32 12.57
CA SER A 190 -7.97 22.03 12.12
C SER A 190 -6.63 21.67 12.78
N ALA A 191 -5.71 22.64 12.95
CA ALA A 191 -4.46 22.42 13.66
C ALA A 191 -4.70 22.15 15.15
N ARG A 192 -5.52 22.97 15.82
CA ARG A 192 -5.84 22.76 17.25
C ARG A 192 -6.45 21.38 17.49
N GLU A 193 -7.36 20.97 16.62
CA GLU A 193 -8.02 19.67 16.69
C GLU A 193 -7.03 18.51 16.44
N LEU A 194 -6.15 18.62 15.44
CA LEU A 194 -5.11 17.64 15.13
C LEU A 194 -4.22 17.40 16.35
N TYR A 195 -3.64 18.47 16.92
CA TYR A 195 -2.75 18.35 18.08
C TYR A 195 -3.49 17.81 19.31
N ARG A 196 -4.72 18.27 19.57
CA ARG A 196 -5.47 17.86 20.76
C ARG A 196 -6.01 16.43 20.68
N LYS A 197 -6.60 16.04 19.55
CA LYS A 197 -7.30 14.75 19.41
C LYS A 197 -6.42 13.63 18.88
N GLN A 198 -5.50 13.92 17.96
CA GLN A 198 -4.66 12.89 17.34
C GLN A 198 -3.30 12.75 18.05
N LEU A 199 -2.67 13.88 18.38
CA LEU A 199 -1.35 13.91 19.02
C LEU A 199 -1.41 14.06 20.55
N ALA A 200 -2.61 14.09 21.13
CA ALA A 200 -2.87 14.10 22.56
C ALA A 200 -2.26 15.28 23.35
N TYR A 201 -2.04 16.43 22.71
CA TYR A 201 -1.58 17.63 23.40
C TYR A 201 -2.67 18.12 24.35
N MET A 202 -2.32 18.21 25.64
CA MET A 202 -3.22 18.68 26.68
C MET A 202 -3.30 20.20 26.73
N ASP A 203 -2.18 20.84 26.43
CA ASP A 203 -2.00 22.30 26.45
C ASP A 203 -2.51 22.97 25.17
N SER A 204 -2.70 24.29 25.24
CA SER A 204 -2.94 25.10 24.04
C SER A 204 -1.67 25.17 23.19
N ILE A 205 -1.81 25.00 21.87
CA ILE A 205 -0.71 25.16 20.91
C ILE A 205 -0.40 26.62 20.59
N ASP A 206 -1.31 27.53 20.91
CA ASP A 206 -1.09 28.97 20.73
C ASP A 206 0.09 29.43 21.62
N GLY A 207 1.02 30.20 21.05
CA GLY A 207 2.26 30.63 21.73
C GLY A 207 3.34 29.55 21.90
N MET A 208 3.07 28.27 21.61
CA MET A 208 4.09 27.22 21.67
C MET A 208 5.19 27.45 20.64
N THR A 209 6.37 26.88 20.90
CA THR A 209 7.47 26.91 19.95
C THR A 209 7.23 25.95 18.79
N HIS A 210 7.79 26.28 17.63
CA HIS A 210 7.87 25.42 16.46
C HIS A 210 8.44 24.06 16.82
N ASP A 211 9.50 24.04 17.61
CA ASP A 211 10.16 22.80 17.99
C ASP A 211 9.25 21.91 18.84
N ASN A 212 8.35 22.45 19.67
CA ASN A 212 7.34 21.64 20.36
C ASN A 212 6.23 21.11 19.43
N LEU A 213 6.12 21.60 18.20
CA LEU A 213 5.06 21.27 17.23
C LEU A 213 5.62 20.72 15.91
N VAL A 214 6.91 20.42 15.81
CA VAL A 214 7.46 19.95 14.53
C VAL A 214 7.07 18.50 14.26
N LEU A 215 6.70 18.21 13.01
CA LEU A 215 6.38 16.85 12.54
C LEU A 215 7.33 16.34 11.45
N ASP A 216 8.16 17.21 10.85
CA ASP A 216 9.08 16.86 9.75
C ASP A 216 10.55 16.67 10.17
N HIS A 217 10.83 16.70 11.47
CA HIS A 217 12.17 16.54 12.08
C HIS A 217 13.13 17.71 11.87
N ILE A 218 12.67 18.83 11.32
CA ILE A 218 13.53 19.99 11.06
C ILE A 218 13.41 20.98 12.21
N SER A 219 14.50 21.27 12.93
CA SER A 219 14.43 22.27 13.99
C SER A 219 14.19 23.67 13.42
N PHE A 220 13.61 24.57 14.23
CA PHE A 220 13.44 25.96 13.82
C PHE A 220 14.80 26.63 13.52
N GLN A 221 15.85 26.25 14.25
CA GLN A 221 17.20 26.74 13.99
C GLN A 221 17.71 26.37 12.60
N ASP A 222 17.46 25.15 12.13
CA ASP A 222 17.85 24.71 10.78
C ASP A 222 17.10 25.49 9.70
N ILE A 223 15.83 25.83 9.96
CA ILE A 223 15.03 26.69 9.08
C ILE A 223 15.61 28.10 9.06
N LEU A 224 15.96 28.67 10.21
CA LEU A 224 16.58 30.01 10.29
C LEU A 224 17.91 30.06 9.52
N ILE A 225 18.73 29.02 9.62
CA ILE A 225 19.99 28.92 8.85
C ILE A 225 19.68 28.87 7.36
N SER A 226 18.77 27.99 6.94
CA SER A 226 18.42 27.76 5.53
C SER A 226 17.72 28.95 4.86
N SER A 227 16.98 29.75 5.64
CA SER A 227 16.21 30.91 5.17
C SER A 227 16.89 32.25 5.42
N HIS A 228 18.15 32.25 5.88
CA HIS A 228 18.89 33.45 6.27
C HIS A 228 18.11 34.35 7.26
N GLN A 229 17.67 33.78 8.38
CA GLN A 229 16.85 34.43 9.41
C GLN A 229 15.49 34.88 8.87
N LEU A 230 14.81 33.97 8.15
CA LEU A 230 13.50 34.21 7.52
C LEU A 230 13.50 35.37 6.50
N LYS A 231 14.66 35.72 5.94
CA LYS A 231 14.78 36.80 4.94
C LYS A 231 14.74 36.31 3.51
N GLU A 232 14.90 35.01 3.30
CA GLU A 232 14.85 34.36 2.00
C GLU A 232 13.75 33.30 1.94
N GLN A 233 13.31 32.99 0.73
CA GLN A 233 12.33 31.93 0.51
C GLN A 233 12.91 30.58 0.96
N TYR A 234 12.14 29.89 1.78
CA TYR A 234 12.38 28.52 2.19
C TYR A 234 11.08 27.75 2.03
N SER A 235 11.17 26.52 1.52
CA SER A 235 10.04 25.60 1.47
C SER A 235 10.48 24.17 1.67
N ASN A 236 9.74 23.41 2.46
CA ASN A 236 9.89 21.97 2.63
C ASN A 236 8.54 21.27 2.44
N LEU A 237 8.54 20.08 1.85
CA LEU A 237 7.38 19.20 1.78
C LEU A 237 7.86 17.77 2.02
N VAL A 238 7.40 17.16 3.11
CA VAL A 238 7.70 15.77 3.42
C VAL A 238 6.47 15.03 3.90
N GLU A 239 6.49 13.72 3.72
CA GLU A 239 5.55 12.81 4.38
C GLU A 239 6.30 12.08 5.50
N ARG A 240 5.69 12.05 6.68
CA ARG A 240 6.25 11.40 7.88
C ARG A 240 5.20 10.57 8.59
N GLU A 241 5.67 9.46 9.12
CA GLU A 241 4.91 8.64 10.05
C GLU A 241 5.12 9.20 11.46
N TYR A 242 4.03 9.24 12.22
CA TYR A 242 4.03 9.66 13.61
C TYR A 242 3.13 8.74 14.42
N GLY A 243 3.74 7.84 15.19
CA GLY A 243 3.04 6.67 15.73
C GLY A 243 2.18 5.97 14.67
N ARG A 244 0.86 5.91 14.91
CA ARG A 244 -0.12 5.27 14.00
C ARG A 244 -0.61 6.14 12.83
N TYR A 245 -0.14 7.38 12.74
CA TYR A 245 -0.62 8.38 11.78
C TYR A 245 0.44 8.69 10.73
N TRP A 246 -0.01 9.18 9.58
CA TRP A 246 0.86 9.70 8.53
C TRP A 246 0.48 11.14 8.24
N PHE A 247 1.46 12.03 8.27
CA PHE A 247 1.28 13.45 7.98
C PHE A 247 2.07 13.87 6.75
N SER A 248 1.43 14.65 5.89
CA SER A 248 2.11 15.49 4.90
C SER A 248 2.32 16.86 5.53
N VAL A 249 3.58 17.25 5.71
CA VAL A 249 3.99 18.49 6.36
C VAL A 249 4.63 19.38 5.31
N LYS A 250 4.05 20.56 5.13
CA LYS A 250 4.57 21.60 4.25
C LYS A 250 4.95 22.81 5.06
N GLN A 251 6.19 23.23 4.96
CA GLN A 251 6.69 24.44 5.61
C GLN A 251 7.05 25.47 4.56
N TYR A 252 6.72 26.74 4.79
CA TYR A 252 7.17 27.84 3.94
C TYR A 252 7.42 29.13 4.73
N VAL A 253 8.49 29.82 4.39
CA VAL A 253 8.79 31.14 4.94
C VAL A 253 8.13 32.23 4.10
N ILE A 254 7.57 33.24 4.75
CA ILE A 254 7.12 34.49 4.13
C ILE A 254 8.09 35.60 4.52
N PRO A 255 9.08 35.93 3.67
CA PRO A 255 10.12 36.88 4.03
C PRO A 255 9.59 38.28 4.36
N GLU A 256 8.56 38.72 3.65
CA GLU A 256 7.96 40.05 3.82
C GLU A 256 7.32 40.22 5.21
N MET A 257 6.89 39.11 5.82
CA MET A 257 6.29 39.08 7.16
C MET A 257 7.23 38.48 8.21
N GLN A 258 8.42 38.03 7.82
CA GLN A 258 9.40 37.33 8.65
C GLN A 258 8.76 36.23 9.52
N CYS A 259 7.89 35.44 8.89
CA CYS A 259 7.17 34.36 9.55
C CYS A 259 7.34 33.05 8.80
N LEU A 260 7.15 31.96 9.53
CA LEU A 260 7.12 30.60 9.01
C LEU A 260 5.68 30.10 9.07
N VAL A 261 5.21 29.46 8.01
CA VAL A 261 3.92 28.81 7.98
C VAL A 261 4.11 27.32 7.80
N MET A 262 3.46 26.53 8.64
CA MET A 262 3.43 25.07 8.56
C MET A 262 2.00 24.62 8.30
N ILE A 263 1.83 23.77 7.29
CA ILE A 263 0.58 23.11 6.95
C ILE A 263 0.78 21.61 7.18
N CYS A 264 -0.09 21.03 8.00
CA CYS A 264 -0.09 19.61 8.34
C CYS A 264 -1.39 18.98 7.86
N ARG A 265 -1.27 18.01 6.95
CA ARG A 265 -2.38 17.20 6.45
C ARG A 265 -2.24 15.77 6.94
N ASP A 266 -3.28 15.23 7.57
CA ASP A 266 -3.38 13.80 7.85
C ASP A 266 -3.64 13.04 6.54
N ILE A 267 -2.66 12.23 6.13
CA ILE A 267 -2.72 11.34 4.96
C ILE A 267 -2.83 9.86 5.34
N THR A 268 -3.18 9.56 6.59
CA THR A 268 -3.27 8.18 7.12
C THR A 268 -4.23 7.33 6.30
N ALA A 269 -5.42 7.86 5.98
CA ALA A 269 -6.41 7.14 5.18
C ALA A 269 -5.89 6.83 3.77
N PHE A 270 -5.22 7.81 3.14
CA PHE A 270 -4.61 7.65 1.83
C PHE A 270 -3.51 6.57 1.83
N LYS A 271 -2.62 6.60 2.82
CA LYS A 271 -1.55 5.60 2.97
C LYS A 271 -2.10 4.20 3.19
N ARG A 272 -3.13 4.04 4.04
CA ARG A 272 -3.79 2.74 4.26
C ARG A 272 -4.44 2.20 2.99
N GLN A 273 -5.13 3.06 2.22
CA GLN A 273 -5.71 2.66 0.95
C GLN A 273 -4.64 2.25 -0.07
N GLN A 274 -3.54 3.00 -0.15
CA GLN A 274 -2.42 2.67 -1.02
C GLN A 274 -1.80 1.30 -0.66
N GLN A 275 -1.57 1.03 0.62
CA GLN A 275 -1.07 -0.26 1.09
C GLN A 275 -2.04 -1.40 0.76
N GLN A 276 -3.34 -1.19 0.95
CA GLN A 276 -4.37 -2.18 0.62
C GLN A 276 -4.38 -2.53 -0.87
N LEU A 277 -4.21 -1.54 -1.75
CA LEU A 277 -4.14 -1.75 -3.20
C LEU A 277 -2.93 -2.61 -3.58
N VAL A 278 -1.75 -2.28 -3.05
CA VAL A 278 -0.52 -3.06 -3.28
C VAL A 278 -0.70 -4.50 -2.82
N MET A 279 -1.25 -4.72 -1.62
CA MET A 279 -1.53 -6.06 -1.10
C MET A 279 -2.49 -6.85 -1.98
N THR A 280 -3.52 -6.17 -2.52
CA THR A 280 -4.51 -6.78 -3.41
C THR A 280 -3.85 -7.21 -4.73
N GLU A 281 -3.01 -6.37 -5.32
CA GLU A 281 -2.26 -6.69 -6.55
C GLU A 281 -1.33 -7.90 -6.34
N VAL A 282 -0.59 -7.93 -5.23
CA VAL A 282 0.27 -9.07 -4.86
C VAL A 282 -0.56 -10.34 -4.70
N ALA A 283 -1.71 -10.27 -4.03
CA ALA A 283 -2.60 -11.42 -3.85
C ALA A 283 -3.16 -11.95 -5.18
N LEU A 284 -3.56 -11.06 -6.10
CA LEU A 284 -4.03 -11.45 -7.43
C LEU A 284 -2.93 -12.13 -8.24
N ARG A 285 -1.71 -11.59 -8.21
CA ARG A 285 -0.56 -12.19 -8.89
C ARG A 285 -0.24 -13.59 -8.36
N GLU A 286 -0.24 -13.77 -7.04
CA GLU A 286 -0.06 -15.07 -6.40
C GLU A 286 -1.17 -16.07 -6.78
N MET A 287 -2.44 -15.61 -6.82
CA MET A 287 -3.56 -16.44 -7.26
C MET A 287 -3.37 -16.92 -8.71
N ASN A 288 -2.96 -16.02 -9.62
CA ASN A 288 -2.67 -16.38 -11.01
C ASN A 288 -1.54 -17.40 -11.12
N HIS A 289 -0.47 -17.22 -10.34
CA HIS A 289 0.62 -18.20 -10.26
C HIS A 289 0.13 -19.57 -9.77
N ARG A 290 -0.75 -19.62 -8.76
CA ARG A 290 -1.33 -20.88 -8.26
C ARG A 290 -2.21 -21.58 -9.28
N VAL A 291 -3.07 -20.84 -9.99
CA VAL A 291 -3.90 -21.41 -11.06
C VAL A 291 -3.02 -22.04 -12.14
N LYS A 292 -1.96 -21.34 -12.56
CA LYS A 292 -0.98 -21.89 -13.51
C LYS A 292 -0.35 -23.20 -13.01
N ASN A 293 0.09 -23.23 -11.74
CA ASN A 293 0.68 -24.43 -11.14
C ASN A 293 -0.32 -25.60 -11.07
N HIS A 294 -1.58 -25.33 -10.74
CA HIS A 294 -2.63 -26.35 -10.71
C HIS A 294 -2.92 -26.91 -12.10
N LEU A 295 -3.02 -26.06 -13.12
CA LEU A 295 -3.22 -26.51 -14.51
C LEU A 295 -2.01 -27.32 -15.02
N GLN A 296 -0.78 -26.93 -14.65
CA GLN A 296 0.43 -27.74 -14.94
C GLN A 296 0.40 -29.10 -14.25
N THR A 297 -0.10 -29.18 -13.02
CA THR A 297 -0.26 -30.45 -12.30
C THR A 297 -1.26 -31.37 -13.01
N VAL A 298 -2.41 -30.82 -13.44
CA VAL A 298 -3.40 -31.54 -14.25
C VAL A 298 -2.79 -32.05 -15.55
N VAL A 299 -2.02 -31.22 -16.26
CA VAL A 299 -1.31 -31.60 -17.48
C VAL A 299 -0.33 -32.75 -17.22
N SER A 300 0.46 -32.70 -16.15
CA SER A 300 1.42 -33.76 -15.79
C SER A 300 0.72 -35.10 -15.52
N LEU A 301 -0.41 -35.09 -14.81
CA LEU A 301 -1.19 -36.30 -14.54
C LEU A 301 -1.78 -36.90 -15.83
N LEU A 302 -2.36 -36.07 -16.69
CA LEU A 302 -2.88 -36.51 -17.98
C LEU A 302 -1.77 -37.09 -18.86
N ARG A 303 -0.57 -36.50 -18.85
CA ARG A 303 0.59 -37.03 -19.60
C ARG A 303 1.02 -38.40 -19.10
N LEU A 304 1.05 -38.60 -17.78
CA LEU A 304 1.35 -39.90 -17.19
C LEU A 304 0.33 -40.97 -17.60
N GLN A 305 -0.97 -40.64 -17.55
CA GLN A 305 -2.02 -41.55 -18.01
C GLN A 305 -1.92 -41.86 -19.51
N ALA A 306 -1.59 -40.85 -20.33
CA ALA A 306 -1.41 -41.03 -21.77
C ALA A 306 -0.26 -42.00 -22.07
N ASN A 307 0.86 -41.86 -21.36
CA ASN A 307 2.04 -42.71 -21.55
C ASN A 307 1.86 -44.14 -21.04
N GLN A 308 0.99 -44.36 -20.05
CA GLN A 308 0.69 -45.69 -19.51
C GLN A 308 -0.37 -46.45 -20.33
N SER A 309 -1.12 -45.76 -21.18
CA SER A 309 -2.15 -46.36 -22.00
C SER A 309 -1.56 -47.21 -23.12
N GLN A 310 -2.02 -48.45 -23.23
CA GLN A 310 -1.72 -49.35 -24.37
C GLN A 310 -2.66 -49.13 -25.56
N SER A 311 -3.74 -48.35 -25.38
CA SER A 311 -4.67 -48.01 -26.45
C SER A 311 -4.23 -46.70 -27.13
N PRO A 312 -3.92 -46.73 -28.44
CA PRO A 312 -3.60 -45.52 -29.22
C PRO A 312 -4.73 -44.49 -29.21
N GLU A 313 -5.99 -44.95 -29.14
CA GLU A 313 -7.17 -44.08 -29.08
C GLU A 313 -7.24 -43.32 -27.75
N VAL A 314 -7.00 -44.02 -26.62
CA VAL A 314 -6.98 -43.40 -25.29
C VAL A 314 -5.80 -42.44 -25.15
N GLN A 315 -4.63 -42.81 -25.68
CA GLN A 315 -3.45 -41.94 -25.70
C GLN A 315 -3.72 -40.65 -26.47
N LYS A 316 -4.37 -40.75 -27.64
CA LYS A 316 -4.78 -39.59 -28.44
C LYS A 316 -5.75 -38.69 -27.66
N ASN A 317 -6.84 -39.25 -27.12
CA ASN A 317 -7.85 -38.48 -26.38
C ASN A 317 -7.27 -37.75 -25.15
N LEU A 318 -6.28 -38.34 -24.48
CA LEU A 318 -5.59 -37.71 -23.35
C LEU A 318 -4.64 -36.59 -23.81
N MET A 319 -3.93 -36.77 -24.92
CA MET A 319 -3.12 -35.71 -25.53
C MET A 319 -3.97 -34.52 -25.99
N ASP A 320 -5.16 -34.78 -26.55
CA ASP A 320 -6.12 -33.74 -26.91
C ASP A 320 -6.59 -32.97 -25.67
N SER A 321 -6.84 -33.69 -24.57
CA SER A 321 -7.20 -33.08 -23.28
C SER A 321 -6.08 -32.23 -22.69
N ILE A 322 -4.83 -32.65 -22.82
CA ILE A 322 -3.65 -31.85 -22.43
C ILE A 322 -3.58 -30.55 -23.23
N ASN A 323 -3.75 -30.61 -24.54
CA ASN A 323 -3.70 -29.44 -25.42
C ASN A 323 -4.82 -28.43 -25.08
N ARG A 324 -6.01 -28.92 -24.71
CA ARG A 324 -7.10 -28.08 -24.20
C ARG A 324 -6.75 -27.38 -22.89
N VAL A 325 -6.23 -28.13 -21.91
CA VAL A 325 -5.85 -27.56 -20.60
C VAL A 325 -4.73 -26.52 -20.74
N LEU A 326 -3.75 -26.77 -21.61
CA LEU A 326 -2.68 -25.80 -21.90
C LEU A 326 -3.23 -24.53 -22.55
N SER A 327 -4.20 -24.66 -23.46
CA SER A 327 -4.88 -23.52 -24.08
C SER A 327 -5.67 -22.71 -23.04
N ILE A 328 -6.39 -23.36 -22.12
CA ILE A 328 -7.07 -22.69 -20.99
C ILE A 328 -6.07 -21.95 -20.10
N ALA A 329 -4.93 -22.56 -19.78
CA ALA A 329 -3.90 -21.94 -18.95
C ALA A 329 -3.34 -20.66 -19.60
N MET A 330 -3.02 -20.71 -20.90
CA MET A 330 -2.53 -19.54 -21.64
C MET A 330 -3.57 -18.43 -21.75
N MET A 331 -4.85 -18.79 -21.90
CA MET A 331 -5.94 -17.81 -21.94
C MET A 331 -6.16 -17.17 -20.57
N HIS A 332 -6.16 -17.94 -19.49
CA HIS A 332 -6.28 -17.41 -18.13
C HIS A 332 -5.14 -16.44 -17.80
N GLU A 333 -3.89 -16.76 -18.17
CA GLU A 333 -2.73 -15.88 -17.95
C GLU A 333 -2.84 -14.55 -18.71
N ARG A 334 -3.46 -14.53 -19.90
CA ARG A 334 -3.69 -13.30 -20.66
C ARG A 334 -4.86 -12.48 -20.13
N LEU A 335 -5.92 -13.13 -19.68
CA LEU A 335 -7.12 -12.49 -19.14
C LEU A 335 -6.90 -11.90 -17.75
N SER A 336 -6.05 -12.54 -16.94
CA SER A 336 -5.79 -12.09 -15.57
C SER A 336 -4.92 -10.83 -15.45
N ILE A 337 -4.46 -10.29 -16.57
CA ILE A 337 -3.63 -9.07 -16.66
C ILE A 337 -4.50 -7.85 -17.04
N GLN A 338 -5.72 -8.06 -17.53
CA GLN A 338 -6.62 -6.97 -17.92
C GLN A 338 -7.54 -6.60 -16.75
N ASP A 339 -7.49 -5.33 -16.32
CA ASP A 339 -8.38 -4.75 -15.28
C ASP A 339 -9.84 -4.56 -15.75
N THR A 340 -10.17 -4.99 -16.96
CA THR A 340 -11.49 -4.84 -17.56
C THR A 340 -12.17 -6.19 -17.73
N ASP A 341 -13.45 -6.26 -17.38
CA ASP A 341 -14.29 -7.45 -17.62
C ASP A 341 -14.43 -7.81 -19.11
N TRP A 342 -13.97 -6.94 -20.02
CA TRP A 342 -14.07 -7.03 -21.48
C TRP A 342 -12.71 -7.33 -22.13
N VAL A 343 -12.76 -8.21 -23.12
CA VAL A 343 -11.61 -8.82 -23.77
C VAL A 343 -11.72 -8.61 -25.28
N LEU A 344 -10.68 -8.04 -25.88
CA LEU A 344 -10.55 -7.95 -27.33
C LEU A 344 -10.40 -9.35 -27.94
N VAL A 345 -11.33 -9.73 -28.82
CA VAL A 345 -11.39 -11.07 -29.40
C VAL A 345 -10.23 -11.34 -30.37
N ALA A 346 -9.81 -10.34 -31.15
CA ALA A 346 -8.74 -10.49 -32.15
C ALA A 346 -7.41 -11.05 -31.58
N PRO A 347 -6.77 -10.43 -30.57
CA PRO A 347 -5.50 -10.93 -30.03
C PRO A 347 -5.63 -12.28 -29.32
N LEU A 348 -6.79 -12.55 -28.71
CA LEU A 348 -7.09 -13.84 -28.08
C LEU A 348 -7.09 -14.96 -29.12
N ILE A 349 -7.87 -14.80 -30.19
CA ILE A 349 -8.03 -15.83 -31.23
C ILE A 349 -6.76 -16.00 -32.07
N GLN A 350 -6.00 -14.93 -32.30
CA GLN A 350 -4.66 -15.05 -32.90
C GLN A 350 -3.73 -15.94 -32.06
N GLY A 351 -3.81 -15.84 -30.73
CA GLY A 351 -3.09 -16.73 -29.82
C GLY A 351 -3.50 -18.19 -29.97
N VAL A 352 -4.79 -18.47 -30.12
CA VAL A 352 -5.32 -19.83 -30.36
C VAL A 352 -4.81 -20.39 -31.69
N VAL A 353 -4.87 -19.60 -32.77
CA VAL A 353 -4.38 -20.00 -34.10
C VAL A 353 -2.88 -20.31 -34.06
N GLN A 354 -2.08 -19.47 -33.40
CA GLN A 354 -0.65 -19.71 -33.29
C GLN A 354 -0.35 -20.99 -32.50
N ASN A 355 -1.09 -21.23 -31.41
CA ASN A 355 -0.88 -22.42 -30.58
C ASN A 355 -1.18 -23.71 -31.37
N ILE A 356 -2.32 -23.77 -32.06
CA ILE A 356 -2.68 -24.95 -32.85
C ILE A 356 -1.67 -25.17 -33.99
N GLN A 357 -1.22 -24.11 -34.66
CA GLN A 357 -0.18 -24.22 -35.68
C GLN A 357 1.13 -24.79 -35.13
N ASN A 358 1.52 -24.41 -33.90
CA ASN A 358 2.72 -24.94 -33.24
C ASN A 358 2.55 -26.42 -32.86
N CYS A 359 1.38 -26.83 -32.36
CA CYS A 359 1.10 -28.23 -32.00
C CYS A 359 1.23 -29.18 -33.20
N PHE A 360 0.87 -28.72 -34.40
CA PHE A 360 0.91 -29.52 -35.63
C PHE A 360 2.12 -29.19 -36.53
N ALA A 361 3.07 -28.35 -36.07
CA ALA A 361 4.21 -27.90 -36.87
C ALA A 361 5.19 -29.01 -37.28
N SER A 362 5.20 -30.13 -36.57
CA SER A 362 6.05 -31.30 -36.87
C SER A 362 5.46 -32.22 -37.94
N GLU A 363 4.25 -31.98 -38.43
CA GLU A 363 3.68 -32.75 -39.53
C GLU A 363 4.26 -32.30 -40.88
N GLU A 364 4.45 -33.24 -41.83
CA GLU A 364 4.93 -32.92 -43.20
C GLU A 364 3.96 -31.98 -43.97
N MET A 365 2.75 -31.80 -43.43
CA MET A 365 1.68 -31.02 -44.03
C MET A 365 1.64 -29.58 -43.51
N LYS A 366 1.99 -28.62 -44.36
CA LYS A 366 1.82 -27.19 -44.07
C LYS A 366 0.38 -26.74 -44.37
N VAL A 367 -0.42 -26.58 -43.31
CA VAL A 367 -1.78 -26.00 -43.40
C VAL A 367 -1.72 -24.48 -43.27
N ILE A 368 -2.35 -23.77 -44.20
CA ILE A 368 -2.46 -22.30 -44.18
C ILE A 368 -3.76 -21.90 -43.47
N VAL A 369 -3.67 -21.10 -42.41
CA VAL A 369 -4.85 -20.53 -41.72
C VAL A 369 -5.03 -19.07 -42.14
N ASP A 370 -6.06 -18.78 -42.93
CA ASP A 370 -6.47 -17.41 -43.30
C ASP A 370 -7.48 -16.88 -42.27
N SER A 371 -7.01 -16.02 -41.37
CA SER A 371 -7.83 -15.45 -40.29
C SER A 371 -8.20 -13.99 -40.58
N LYS A 372 -9.51 -13.68 -40.54
CA LYS A 372 -10.05 -12.33 -40.66
C LYS A 372 -10.99 -12.06 -39.49
N ILE A 373 -10.47 -11.38 -38.49
CA ILE A 373 -11.16 -11.12 -37.22
C ILE A 373 -11.38 -9.62 -37.11
N ASP A 374 -12.62 -9.22 -36.88
CA ASP A 374 -12.98 -7.83 -36.59
C ASP A 374 -12.33 -7.40 -35.25
N ALA A 375 -11.47 -6.39 -35.32
CA ALA A 375 -10.68 -5.91 -34.19
C ALA A 375 -11.49 -5.16 -33.13
N SER A 376 -12.73 -4.75 -33.47
CA SER A 376 -13.61 -4.00 -32.56
C SER A 376 -14.46 -4.90 -31.65
N ILE A 377 -14.37 -6.23 -31.81
CA ILE A 377 -15.19 -7.16 -31.03
C ILE A 377 -14.58 -7.33 -29.64
N GLU A 378 -15.36 -6.95 -28.65
CA GLU A 378 -15.10 -7.19 -27.24
C GLU A 378 -16.16 -8.13 -26.66
N LEU A 379 -15.70 -9.08 -25.85
CA LEU A 379 -16.56 -10.01 -25.11
C LEU A 379 -16.14 -10.02 -23.65
N ASN A 380 -17.08 -10.30 -22.76
CA ASN A 380 -16.68 -10.53 -21.37
C ASN A 380 -15.78 -11.77 -21.25
N SER A 381 -14.99 -11.86 -20.18
CA SER A 381 -14.01 -12.93 -19.97
C SER A 381 -14.57 -14.34 -20.16
N ASP A 382 -15.78 -14.62 -19.65
CA ASP A 382 -16.46 -15.91 -19.79
C ASP A 382 -16.79 -16.25 -21.24
N ARG A 383 -17.31 -15.29 -21.99
CA ARG A 383 -17.67 -15.45 -23.41
C ARG A 383 -16.46 -15.52 -24.31
N ALA A 384 -15.41 -14.75 -24.00
CA ALA A 384 -14.14 -14.77 -24.71
C ALA A 384 -13.46 -16.14 -24.58
N LEU A 385 -13.40 -16.69 -23.35
CA LEU A 385 -12.89 -18.02 -23.08
C LEU A 385 -13.69 -19.10 -23.82
N ALA A 386 -15.03 -19.03 -23.78
CA ALA A 386 -15.89 -19.97 -24.49
C ALA A 386 -15.65 -19.93 -26.01
N LEU A 387 -15.55 -18.74 -26.60
CA LEU A 387 -15.28 -18.56 -28.03
C LEU A 387 -13.92 -19.13 -28.43
N ALA A 388 -12.89 -18.89 -27.64
CA ALA A 388 -11.55 -19.37 -27.90
C ALA A 388 -11.44 -20.91 -27.80
N LEU A 389 -12.14 -21.52 -26.84
CA LEU A 389 -12.27 -22.99 -26.76
C LEU A 389 -12.99 -23.57 -27.97
N ILE A 390 -14.12 -22.98 -28.38
CA ILE A 390 -14.85 -23.39 -29.58
C ILE A 390 -13.93 -23.35 -30.80
N ILE A 391 -13.21 -22.25 -31.01
CA ILE A 391 -12.31 -22.11 -32.16
C ILE A 391 -11.17 -23.12 -32.09
N ASN A 392 -10.59 -23.36 -30.90
CA ASN A 392 -9.57 -24.37 -30.72
C ASN A 392 -10.07 -25.76 -31.15
N GLU A 393 -11.25 -26.19 -30.71
CA GLU A 393 -11.84 -27.48 -31.11
C GLU A 393 -12.07 -27.56 -32.62
N LEU A 394 -12.61 -26.49 -33.23
CA LEU A 394 -12.89 -26.49 -34.67
C LEU A 394 -11.60 -26.54 -35.51
N LEU A 395 -10.58 -25.79 -35.11
CA LEU A 395 -9.27 -25.85 -35.77
C LEU A 395 -8.62 -27.22 -35.59
N GLN A 396 -8.61 -27.76 -34.37
CA GLN A 396 -8.06 -29.08 -34.08
C GLN A 396 -8.74 -30.17 -34.93
N ASN A 397 -10.07 -30.14 -35.02
CA ASN A 397 -10.81 -31.07 -35.87
C ASN A 397 -10.39 -30.97 -37.34
N SER A 398 -10.16 -29.77 -37.87
CA SER A 398 -9.68 -29.61 -39.24
C SER A 398 -8.28 -30.21 -39.43
N TYR A 399 -7.34 -29.97 -38.51
CA TYR A 399 -5.99 -30.57 -38.59
C TYR A 399 -6.01 -32.10 -38.52
N GLU A 400 -6.79 -32.66 -37.61
CA GLU A 400 -6.80 -34.11 -37.38
C GLU A 400 -7.58 -34.90 -38.43
N HIS A 401 -8.63 -34.32 -39.01
CA HIS A 401 -9.58 -35.06 -39.82
C HIS A 401 -9.67 -34.58 -41.26
N ALA A 402 -9.68 -33.26 -41.48
CA ALA A 402 -9.99 -32.70 -42.80
C ALA A 402 -8.95 -33.11 -43.85
N PHE A 403 -7.67 -33.14 -43.47
CA PHE A 403 -6.57 -33.33 -44.43
C PHE A 403 -5.90 -34.71 -44.40
N ARG A 404 -6.25 -35.59 -43.44
CA ARG A 404 -5.61 -36.92 -43.33
C ARG A 404 -6.19 -37.98 -44.28
N ARG A 405 -7.45 -37.83 -44.73
CA ARG A 405 -8.12 -38.83 -45.59
C ARG A 405 -7.92 -38.61 -47.09
N LYS A 406 -7.49 -37.41 -47.49
CA LYS A 406 -7.32 -37.01 -48.89
C LYS A 406 -6.12 -36.08 -49.00
N VAL A 407 -5.23 -36.33 -49.96
CA VAL A 407 -4.13 -35.40 -50.25
C VAL A 407 -4.72 -34.13 -50.88
N VAL A 408 -4.77 -33.06 -50.11
CA VAL A 408 -5.27 -31.76 -50.56
C VAL A 408 -4.09 -30.91 -51.03
N LYS A 409 -4.13 -30.46 -52.29
CA LYS A 409 -3.17 -29.48 -52.80
C LYS A 409 -3.47 -28.13 -52.16
N ASN A 410 -2.54 -27.63 -51.34
CA ASN A 410 -2.69 -26.43 -50.51
C ASN A 410 -3.81 -26.54 -49.44
N PRO A 411 -3.58 -27.29 -48.34
CA PRO A 411 -4.51 -27.35 -47.21
C PRO A 411 -4.73 -25.96 -46.61
N ARG A 412 -6.00 -25.58 -46.46
CA ARG A 412 -6.41 -24.25 -46.01
C ARG A 412 -7.56 -24.33 -45.02
N ILE A 413 -7.45 -23.52 -43.98
CA ILE A 413 -8.53 -23.23 -43.05
C ILE A 413 -8.81 -21.74 -43.09
N ARG A 414 -10.07 -21.37 -43.30
CA ARG A 414 -10.56 -20.00 -43.27
C ARG A 414 -11.28 -19.77 -41.95
N LEU A 415 -10.79 -18.81 -41.17
CA LEU A 415 -11.40 -18.33 -39.93
C LEU A 415 -11.89 -16.91 -40.13
N GLN A 416 -13.19 -16.65 -40.01
CA GLN A 416 -13.74 -15.30 -40.05
C GLN A 416 -14.60 -15.01 -38.83
N ILE A 417 -14.37 -13.87 -38.19
CA ILE A 417 -15.21 -13.37 -37.10
C ILE A 417 -15.60 -11.93 -37.45
N ARG A 418 -16.89 -11.65 -37.56
CA ARG A 418 -17.41 -10.33 -37.93
C ARG A 418 -18.57 -9.93 -37.04
N LYS A 419 -18.69 -8.64 -36.74
CA LYS A 419 -19.86 -8.06 -36.07
C LYS A 419 -20.70 -7.29 -37.08
N THR A 420 -22.02 -7.46 -37.03
CA THR A 420 -22.96 -6.66 -37.84
C THR A 420 -24.24 -6.48 -37.04
N ASN A 421 -24.62 -5.23 -36.75
CA ASN A 421 -25.82 -4.89 -35.95
C ASN A 421 -25.88 -5.68 -34.63
N ASP A 422 -24.78 -5.65 -33.86
CA ASP A 422 -24.59 -6.40 -32.61
C ASP A 422 -24.70 -7.92 -32.69
N ILE A 423 -24.72 -8.48 -33.90
CA ILE A 423 -24.66 -9.93 -34.11
C ILE A 423 -23.25 -10.30 -34.55
N ILE A 424 -22.60 -11.15 -33.76
CA ILE A 424 -21.30 -11.73 -34.07
C ILE A 424 -21.51 -13.04 -34.84
N ARG A 425 -20.83 -13.15 -35.97
CA ARG A 425 -20.78 -14.36 -36.80
C ARG A 425 -19.37 -14.90 -36.87
N VAL A 426 -19.22 -16.18 -36.55
CA VAL A 426 -17.96 -16.91 -36.60
C VAL A 426 -18.08 -18.00 -37.67
N LEU A 427 -17.17 -18.01 -38.63
CA LEU A 427 -17.04 -19.03 -39.66
C LEU A 427 -15.69 -19.72 -39.53
N VAL A 428 -15.70 -21.04 -39.44
CA VAL A 428 -14.51 -21.90 -39.59
C VAL A 428 -14.76 -22.85 -40.75
N GLU A 429 -13.96 -22.76 -41.80
CA GLU A 429 -14.13 -23.53 -43.03
C GLU A 429 -12.80 -24.15 -43.47
N ASP A 430 -12.74 -25.47 -43.62
CA ASP A 430 -11.61 -26.18 -44.24
C ASP A 430 -11.91 -26.60 -45.67
N ASN A 431 -10.87 -26.80 -46.49
CA ASN A 431 -10.98 -27.36 -47.84
C ASN A 431 -10.61 -28.85 -47.90
N GLY A 432 -10.90 -29.59 -46.83
CA GLY A 432 -10.51 -30.98 -46.65
C GLY A 432 -11.40 -31.99 -47.35
N SER A 433 -11.38 -33.20 -46.82
CA SER A 433 -12.14 -34.36 -47.31
C SER A 433 -13.62 -34.38 -46.92
N GLY A 434 -14.05 -33.44 -46.07
CA GLY A 434 -15.39 -33.44 -45.50
C GLY A 434 -15.63 -34.53 -44.45
N LEU A 435 -16.81 -34.50 -43.85
CA LEU A 435 -17.30 -35.46 -42.87
C LEU A 435 -18.26 -36.43 -43.56
N ASP A 436 -17.95 -37.72 -43.50
CA ASP A 436 -18.92 -38.75 -43.87
C ASP A 436 -20.04 -38.82 -42.82
N SER A 437 -21.26 -39.10 -43.28
CA SER A 437 -22.45 -39.31 -42.46
C SER A 437 -22.25 -40.32 -41.32
N SER A 438 -21.41 -41.34 -41.54
CA SER A 438 -21.03 -42.35 -40.55
C SER A 438 -20.05 -41.83 -39.47
N ALA A 439 -19.26 -40.80 -39.80
CA ALA A 439 -18.20 -40.27 -38.95
C ALA A 439 -18.75 -39.29 -37.87
N LEU A 440 -19.96 -38.76 -38.04
CA LEU A 440 -20.63 -37.90 -37.04
C LEU A 440 -20.73 -38.53 -35.65
N HIS A 441 -20.78 -39.87 -35.56
CA HIS A 441 -20.84 -40.59 -34.28
C HIS A 441 -19.50 -40.61 -33.50
N ASN A 442 -18.35 -40.54 -34.18
CA ASN A 442 -17.03 -40.63 -33.53
C ASN A 442 -16.47 -39.26 -33.08
N HIS A 443 -17.03 -38.13 -33.53
CA HIS A 443 -16.56 -36.77 -33.21
C HIS A 443 -17.26 -36.17 -31.97
N HIS A 444 -17.77 -37.04 -31.09
CA HIS A 444 -18.82 -36.70 -30.13
C HIS A 444 -18.38 -35.70 -29.05
N LEU A 445 -17.10 -35.65 -28.68
CA LEU A 445 -16.64 -34.79 -27.58
C LEU A 445 -16.39 -33.34 -28.01
N GLY A 446 -15.60 -33.12 -29.08
CA GLY A 446 -15.28 -31.77 -29.56
C GLY A 446 -16.53 -31.00 -30.04
N LEU A 447 -17.43 -31.67 -30.78
CA LEU A 447 -18.69 -31.06 -31.22
C LEU A 447 -19.69 -30.87 -30.07
N MET A 448 -19.65 -31.70 -29.02
CA MET A 448 -20.45 -31.48 -27.80
C MET A 448 -19.93 -30.28 -27.00
N ILE A 449 -18.61 -30.06 -26.96
CA ILE A 449 -18.00 -28.87 -26.36
C ILE A 449 -18.49 -27.61 -27.12
N VAL A 450 -18.46 -27.65 -28.46
CA VAL A 450 -18.98 -26.57 -29.31
C VAL A 450 -20.45 -26.31 -29.01
N ASP A 451 -21.30 -27.33 -29.05
CA ASP A 451 -22.74 -27.18 -28.78
C ASP A 451 -23.02 -26.62 -27.39
N ARG A 452 -22.35 -27.15 -26.36
CA ARG A 452 -22.52 -26.72 -24.97
C ARG A 452 -22.11 -25.26 -24.79
N PHE A 453 -20.94 -24.84 -25.27
CA PHE A 453 -20.47 -23.47 -25.09
C PHE A 453 -21.26 -22.47 -25.92
N VAL A 454 -21.67 -22.83 -27.14
CA VAL A 454 -22.54 -21.97 -27.96
C VAL A 454 -23.86 -21.73 -27.25
N LYS A 455 -24.51 -22.76 -26.69
CA LYS A 455 -25.80 -22.63 -26.00
C LYS A 455 -25.68 -21.96 -24.63
N SER A 456 -24.74 -22.40 -23.79
CA SER A 456 -24.69 -22.01 -22.37
C SER A 456 -23.92 -20.73 -22.08
N ARG A 457 -22.91 -20.39 -22.90
CA ARG A 457 -22.04 -19.21 -22.66
C ARG A 457 -22.25 -18.12 -23.68
N LEU A 458 -22.42 -18.48 -24.96
CA LEU A 458 -22.65 -17.49 -26.02
C LEU A 458 -24.13 -17.19 -26.27
N SER A 459 -25.06 -18.00 -25.72
CA SER A 459 -26.51 -17.92 -26.01
C SER A 459 -26.81 -17.86 -27.52
N GLY A 460 -26.02 -18.60 -28.30
CA GLY A 460 -26.01 -18.55 -29.76
C GLY A 460 -26.62 -19.77 -30.42
N LYS A 461 -26.50 -19.81 -31.75
CA LYS A 461 -26.85 -20.94 -32.60
C LYS A 461 -25.65 -21.30 -33.47
N TRP A 462 -25.53 -22.57 -33.81
CA TRP A 462 -24.50 -23.03 -34.74
C TRP A 462 -25.08 -24.02 -35.75
N ARG A 463 -24.43 -24.10 -36.92
CA ARG A 463 -24.74 -25.05 -37.98
C ARG A 463 -23.45 -25.49 -38.63
N MET A 464 -23.38 -26.77 -39.00
CA MET A 464 -22.29 -27.33 -39.78
C MET A 464 -22.82 -27.84 -41.12
N THR A 465 -22.05 -27.59 -42.17
CA THR A 465 -22.28 -28.12 -43.53
C THR A 465 -20.99 -28.77 -43.99
N SER A 466 -21.07 -29.96 -44.56
CA SER A 466 -19.90 -30.72 -45.00
C SER A 466 -20.19 -31.44 -46.31
N ASP A 467 -19.23 -31.40 -47.23
CA ASP A 467 -19.26 -32.08 -48.52
C ASP A 467 -17.84 -32.54 -48.93
N GLU A 468 -17.67 -33.12 -50.12
CA GLU A 468 -16.37 -33.61 -50.62
C GLU A 468 -15.30 -32.52 -50.83
N ARG A 469 -15.68 -31.24 -50.70
CA ARG A 469 -14.81 -30.06 -50.83
C ARG A 469 -14.38 -29.51 -49.48
N GLY A 470 -14.96 -29.96 -48.36
CA GLY A 470 -14.55 -29.59 -47.01
C GLY A 470 -15.70 -29.45 -46.02
N THR A 471 -15.39 -28.90 -44.85
CA THR A 471 -16.38 -28.66 -43.79
C THR A 471 -16.42 -27.19 -43.40
N ALA A 472 -17.63 -26.64 -43.28
CA ALA A 472 -17.88 -25.28 -42.81
C ALA A 472 -18.77 -25.29 -41.57
N THR A 473 -18.31 -24.65 -40.50
CA THR A 473 -19.07 -24.42 -39.27
C THR A 473 -19.35 -22.93 -39.11
N MET A 474 -20.63 -22.58 -38.98
CA MET A 474 -21.11 -21.23 -38.75
C MET A 474 -21.73 -21.11 -37.37
N ILE A 475 -21.31 -20.11 -36.60
CA ILE A 475 -21.84 -19.79 -35.27
C ILE A 475 -22.34 -18.36 -35.29
N THR A 476 -23.48 -18.10 -34.66
CA THR A 476 -24.09 -16.77 -34.57
C THR A 476 -24.60 -16.52 -33.17
N PHE A 477 -24.23 -15.38 -32.60
CA PHE A 477 -24.66 -14.94 -31.27
C PHE A 477 -24.64 -13.41 -31.18
N GLN A 478 -25.25 -12.84 -30.13
CA GLN A 478 -25.31 -11.39 -29.89
C GLN A 478 -24.17 -10.94 -29.00
#